data_AF-D7KZ43-F1
#
_entry.id   AF-D7KZ43-F1
#
_cell.length_a   1.000
_cell.length_b   1.000
_cell.length_c   1.000
_cell.angle_alpha   90.00
_cell.angle_beta   90.00
_cell.angle_gamma   90.00
#
_symmetry.space_group_name_H-M   'P 1'
#
loop_
_entity.id
_entity.type
_entity.pdbx_description
1 polymer ?
#
loop_
_entity_poly.entity_id
_entity_poly.type
_entity_poly.pdbx_seq_one_letter_code
_entity_poly.pdbx_strand_id
1 'polypeptide(L)'
;METKEMEKLCQRCKKSYTDSSNDTSSCRFHPSFFVCRRHDDQKRYYELKPEDPPYAAKFYDCCGAEDPNAPGCVTNPHISYDD
;
A
#
# COMPACT_ATOMS: atom_id res chain seq x y z
N MET A 1 -12.87 1.67 -36.22
CA MET A 1 -13.09 0.60 -35.23
C MET A 1 -12.84 1.23 -33.87
N GLU A 2 -13.88 1.73 -33.21
CA GLU A 2 -13.76 2.21 -31.83
C GLU A 2 -13.56 0.98 -30.96
N THR A 3 -12.32 0.74 -30.54
CA THR A 3 -12.03 -0.13 -29.40
C THR A 3 -12.69 0.52 -28.20
N LYS A 4 -13.89 0.05 -27.84
CA LYS A 4 -14.54 0.39 -26.57
C LYS A 4 -13.51 0.09 -25.47
N GLU A 5 -12.95 1.14 -24.89
CA GLU A 5 -12.06 0.99 -23.75
C GLU A 5 -12.87 0.36 -22.62
N MET A 6 -12.58 -0.91 -22.35
CA MET A 6 -13.19 -1.61 -21.23
C MET A 6 -12.53 -1.06 -19.97
N GLU A 7 -13.31 -0.43 -19.10
CA GLU A 7 -12.84 -0.06 -17.77
C GLU A 7 -12.49 -1.33 -17.00
N LYS A 8 -11.21 -1.52 -16.70
CA LYS A 8 -10.70 -2.66 -15.95
C LYS A 8 -10.46 -2.23 -14.50
N LEU A 9 -10.66 -3.14 -13.56
CA LEU A 9 -10.32 -2.90 -12.15
C LEU A 9 -8.88 -3.38 -11.89
N CYS A 10 -8.05 -2.49 -11.35
CA CYS A 10 -6.68 -2.85 -11.02
C CYS A 10 -6.62 -3.71 -9.76
N GLN A 11 -5.98 -4.88 -9.83
CA GLN A 11 -5.82 -5.78 -8.69
C GLN A 11 -4.99 -5.17 -7.55
N ARG A 12 -4.08 -4.25 -7.88
CA ARG A 12 -3.11 -3.65 -6.93
C ARG A 12 -3.67 -2.45 -6.18
N CYS A 13 -4.12 -1.43 -6.91
CA CYS A 13 -4.64 -0.20 -6.30
C CYS A 13 -6.18 -0.17 -6.15
N LYS A 14 -6.89 -1.18 -6.68
CA LYS A 14 -8.36 -1.27 -6.65
C LYS A 14 -9.09 -0.10 -7.32
N LYS A 15 -8.40 0.66 -8.18
CA LYS A 15 -8.99 1.73 -8.99
C LYS A 15 -9.36 1.20 -10.37
N SER A 16 -10.42 1.76 -10.95
CA SER A 16 -10.73 1.59 -12.36
C SER A 16 -9.69 2.32 -13.22
N TYR A 17 -9.32 1.70 -14.34
CA TYR A 17 -8.42 2.26 -15.33
C TYR A 17 -8.80 1.74 -16.71
N THR A 18 -8.42 2.47 -17.75
CA THR A 18 -8.51 1.99 -19.13
C THR A 18 -7.12 1.66 -19.67
N ASP A 19 -7.07 0.82 -20.69
CA ASP A 19 -5.81 0.39 -21.33
C ASP A 19 -5.01 1.60 -21.85
N SER A 20 -5.69 2.63 -22.38
CA SER A 20 -5.03 3.83 -22.91
C SER A 20 -4.49 4.77 -21.83
N SER A 21 -4.99 4.67 -20.59
CA SER A 21 -4.49 5.43 -19.43
C SER A 21 -3.40 4.68 -18.64
N ASN A 22 -3.01 3.48 -19.10
CA ASN A 22 -2.12 2.60 -18.37
C ASN A 22 -0.65 2.88 -18.68
N ASP A 23 -0.09 3.92 -18.07
CA ASP A 23 1.34 4.19 -18.09
C ASP A 23 2.07 3.43 -16.97
N THR A 24 3.40 3.32 -17.11
CA THR A 24 4.26 2.66 -16.12
C THR A 24 4.25 3.31 -14.74
N SER A 25 3.68 4.51 -14.61
CA SER A 25 3.53 5.23 -13.33
C SER A 25 2.08 5.50 -12.92
N SER A 26 1.08 4.96 -13.64
CA SER A 26 -0.34 5.27 -13.39
C SER A 26 -0.89 4.61 -12.12
N CYS A 27 -0.44 3.40 -11.77
CA CYS A 27 -0.90 2.68 -10.59
C CYS A 27 -0.04 3.00 -9.38
N ARG A 28 -0.63 3.65 -8.36
CA ARG A 28 0.00 3.83 -7.03
C ARG A 28 -0.59 2.87 -6.02
N PHE A 29 0.25 2.04 -5.41
CA PHE A 29 -0.17 1.10 -4.37
C PHE A 29 0.94 0.84 -3.35
N HIS A 30 0.55 0.25 -2.22
CA HIS A 30 1.47 -0.28 -1.22
C HIS A 30 1.66 -1.77 -1.50
N PRO A 31 2.86 -2.23 -1.89
CA PRO A 31 3.12 -3.65 -2.15
C PRO A 31 3.11 -4.50 -0.87
N SER A 32 3.37 -3.87 0.28
CA SER A 32 3.33 -4.51 1.58
C SER A 32 2.03 -4.20 2.31
N PHE A 33 1.66 -5.10 3.22
CA PHE A 33 0.49 -4.93 4.06
C PHE A 33 0.69 -3.84 5.11
N PHE A 34 -0.42 -3.27 5.55
CA PHE A 34 -0.46 -2.41 6.74
C PHE A 34 -0.32 -3.32 7.98
N VAL A 35 0.84 -3.28 8.61
CA VAL A 35 1.19 -4.16 9.72
C VAL A 35 1.06 -3.41 11.05
N CYS A 36 0.67 -4.14 12.09
CA CYS A 36 0.63 -3.66 13.47
C CYS A 36 1.77 -4.35 14.23
N ARG A 37 3.00 -3.86 14.09
CA ARG A 37 4.19 -4.44 14.74
C ARG A 37 5.07 -3.33 15.30
N ARG A 38 5.89 -3.62 16.32
CA ARG A 38 6.86 -2.64 16.81
C ARG A 38 7.96 -2.49 15.76
N HIS A 39 8.37 -1.26 15.47
CA HIS A 39 9.52 -0.98 14.61
C HIS A 39 10.87 -1.19 15.34
N ASP A 40 10.82 -1.30 16.68
CA ASP A 40 11.95 -1.60 17.54
C ASP A 40 12.09 -3.12 17.73
N ASP A 41 12.85 -3.74 16.84
CA ASP A 41 13.39 -5.09 17.01
C ASP A 41 14.09 -5.24 18.37
N GLN A 42 13.54 -6.13 19.20
CA GLN A 42 14.17 -6.95 20.24
C GLN A 42 14.89 -6.29 21.45
N LYS A 43 15.23 -4.99 21.45
CA LYS A 43 16.06 -4.39 22.54
C LYS A 43 15.32 -3.76 23.72
N ARG A 44 14.01 -3.50 23.64
CA ARG A 44 13.29 -2.69 24.64
C ARG A 44 12.24 -3.40 25.49
N TYR A 45 12.12 -4.73 25.37
CA TYR A 45 11.08 -5.48 26.10
C TYR A 45 11.17 -5.30 27.63
N TYR A 46 12.36 -5.07 28.19
CA TYR A 46 12.58 -4.90 29.63
C TYR A 46 12.72 -3.43 30.10
N GLU A 47 12.65 -2.45 29.20
CA GLU A 47 12.78 -1.02 29.53
C GLU A 47 11.44 -0.27 29.51
N LEU A 48 10.35 -0.95 29.12
CA LEU A 48 9.01 -0.39 29.10
C LEU A 48 8.58 -0.01 30.52
N LYS A 49 8.33 1.27 30.75
CA LYS A 49 7.74 1.75 32.01
C LYS A 49 6.22 1.52 31.97
N PRO A 50 5.55 1.38 33.13
CA PRO A 50 4.09 1.24 33.20
C PRO A 50 3.31 2.41 32.56
N GLU A 51 3.98 3.53 32.31
CA GLU A 51 3.43 4.77 31.75
C GLU A 51 3.56 4.86 30.23
N ASP A 52 4.32 3.94 29.61
CA ASP A 52 4.48 3.93 28.15
C ASP A 52 3.13 3.56 27.49
N PRO A 53 2.64 4.39 26.55
CA PRO A 53 1.42 4.09 25.81
C PRO A 53 1.49 2.70 25.17
N PRO A 54 0.40 1.94 25.14
CA PRO A 54 0.36 0.62 24.50
C PRO A 54 0.44 0.79 22.98
N TYR A 55 1.62 1.06 22.41
CA TYR A 55 1.67 1.42 21.00
C TYR A 55 2.03 0.24 20.11
N ALA A 56 0.99 -0.42 19.60
CA ALA A 56 1.06 -1.10 18.32
C ALA A 56 1.17 -0.01 17.24
N ALA A 57 2.40 0.39 16.90
CA ALA A 57 2.63 1.22 15.73
C ALA A 57 2.05 0.49 14.52
N LYS A 58 1.12 1.15 13.83
CA LYS A 58 0.53 0.63 12.62
C LYS A 58 1.14 1.38 11.46
N PHE A 59 1.79 0.67 10.56
CA PHE A 59 2.44 1.30 9.43
C PHE A 59 2.47 0.37 8.22
N TYR A 60 2.65 0.97 7.05
CA TYR A 60 2.95 0.24 5.83
C TYR A 60 4.41 -0.19 5.81
N ASP A 61 4.68 -1.49 5.77
CA ASP A 61 6.06 -2.00 5.80
C ASP A 61 6.91 -1.55 4.62
N CYS A 62 6.27 -1.18 3.50
CA CYS A 62 6.94 -0.73 2.29
C CYS A 62 7.48 0.70 2.36
N CYS A 63 6.94 1.57 3.23
CA CYS A 63 7.35 2.97 3.30
C CYS A 63 7.36 3.59 4.71
N GLY A 64 6.96 2.84 5.73
CA GLY A 64 6.81 3.32 7.10
C GLY A 64 5.63 4.27 7.29
N ALA A 65 4.75 4.45 6.30
CA ALA A 65 3.61 5.34 6.43
C ALA A 65 2.64 4.82 7.50
N GLU A 66 2.44 5.61 8.55
CA GLU A 66 1.56 5.27 9.67
C GLU A 66 0.09 5.52 9.38
N ASP A 67 -0.20 6.35 8.37
CA ASP A 67 -1.56 6.66 7.95
C ASP A 67 -2.08 5.58 6.98
N PRO A 68 -3.19 4.89 7.29
CA PRO A 68 -3.79 3.88 6.40
C PRO A 68 -4.34 4.49 5.10
N ASN A 69 -4.52 5.80 5.03
CA ASN A 69 -4.94 6.50 3.81
C ASN A 69 -3.76 7.09 3.03
N ALA A 70 -2.52 6.82 3.46
CA ALA A 70 -1.33 7.30 2.76
C ALA A 70 -1.34 6.84 1.29
N PRO A 71 -0.96 7.71 0.35
CA PRO A 71 -0.87 7.34 -1.06
C PRO A 71 0.14 6.19 -1.24
N GLY A 72 -0.13 5.29 -2.19
CA GLY A 72 0.76 4.19 -2.51
C GLY A 72 2.20 4.67 -2.77
N CYS A 73 3.15 4.04 -2.08
CA CYS A 73 4.56 4.42 -2.17
C CYS A 73 5.25 3.94 -3.46
N VAL A 74 4.69 2.93 -4.13
CA VAL A 74 5.20 2.40 -5.39
C VAL A 74 4.30 2.79 -6.54
N THR A 75 4.91 3.18 -7.66
CA THR A 75 4.26 3.46 -8.95
C THR A 75 4.61 2.35 -9.94
N ASN A 76 3.61 1.80 -10.62
CA ASN A 76 3.75 0.76 -11.64
C ASN A 76 2.59 0.85 -12.65
N PRO A 77 2.59 0.07 -13.74
CA PRO A 77 1.39 -0.09 -14.56
C PRO A 77 0.29 -0.82 -13.78
N HIS A 78 -0.96 -0.51 -14.13
CA HIS A 78 -2.13 -1.23 -13.65
C HIS A 78 -2.15 -2.66 -14.19
N ILE A 79 -2.64 -3.58 -13.36
CA ILE A 79 -2.78 -5.00 -13.70
C ILE A 79 -4.24 -5.40 -13.57
N SER A 80 -4.79 -6.03 -14.61
CA SER A 80 -6.14 -6.57 -14.62
C SER A 80 -6.20 -7.92 -13.93
N TYR A 81 -7.38 -8.31 -13.46
CA TYR A 81 -7.60 -9.66 -12.91
C TYR A 81 -7.52 -10.79 -13.95
N ASP A 82 -7.49 -10.45 -15.23
CA ASP A 82 -7.45 -11.36 -16.38
C ASP A 82 -6.04 -11.53 -16.98
N ASP A 83 -5.03 -10.87 -16.39
CA ASP A 83 -3.60 -11.01 -16.77
C ASP A 83 -2.95 -12.15 -15.96
#